data_AF-A0AAU9LDX7-F1
#
_entry.id   AF-A0AAU9LDX7-F1
#
_cell.length_a   1.000
_cell.length_b   1.000
_cell.length_c   1.000
_cell.angle_alpha   90.00
_cell.angle_beta   90.00
_cell.angle_gamma   90.00
#
_symmetry.space_group_name_H-M   'P 1'
#
loop_
_entity.id
_entity.type
_entity.pdbx_description
1 polymer ?
#
loop_
_entity_poly.entity_id
_entity_poly.type
_entity_poly.pdbx_seq_one_letter_code
_entity_poly.pdbx_strand_id
1 'polypeptide(L)'
;MSAGVKSFKNAFQVLTPVRNYGVGMRVTRGIWSKYVEPSYWEVVRIRPSPDLKHGKVFGRFTFRGKTDPKVKRINGVLKKDWSLVEA
;
A
#
# COMPACT_ATOMS: atom_id res chain seq x y z
N MET A 1 5.75 5.08 -16.76
CA MET A 1 4.31 5.37 -16.57
C MET A 1 3.56 4.06 -16.38
N SER A 2 3.57 3.48 -15.18
CA SER A 2 2.86 2.22 -14.93
C SER A 2 1.37 2.49 -14.81
N ALA A 3 0.62 2.16 -15.87
CA ALA A 3 -0.83 2.14 -15.87
C ALA A 3 -1.32 1.37 -14.64
N GLY A 4 -2.23 1.97 -13.87
CA GLY A 4 -2.73 1.37 -12.63
C GLY A 4 -3.40 0.03 -12.92
N VAL A 5 -2.69 -1.06 -12.61
CA VAL A 5 -3.25 -2.41 -12.68
C VAL A 5 -4.37 -2.48 -11.65
N LYS A 6 -5.61 -2.65 -12.12
CA LYS A 6 -6.76 -2.97 -11.27
C LYS A 6 -6.48 -4.32 -10.61
N SER A 7 -6.03 -4.28 -9.37
CA SER A 7 -5.83 -5.46 -8.54
C SER A 7 -7.11 -5.74 -7.74
N PHE A 8 -7.49 -7.00 -7.63
CA PHE A 8 -8.58 -7.46 -6.77
C PHE A 8 -8.09 -7.93 -5.39
N LYS A 9 -6.84 -7.57 -5.04
CA LYS A 9 -6.19 -7.97 -3.78
C LYS A 9 -6.30 -6.85 -2.75
N ASN A 10 -6.42 -7.26 -1.48
CA ASN A 10 -6.28 -6.34 -0.36
C ASN A 10 -4.80 -6.13 0.04
N ALA A 11 -4.51 -5.16 0.90
CA ALA A 11 -3.13 -4.84 1.27
C ALA A 11 -2.40 -6.03 1.91
N PHE A 12 -3.08 -6.88 2.67
CA PHE A 12 -2.47 -8.07 3.28
C PHE A 12 -2.16 -9.14 2.24
N GLN A 13 -3.07 -9.42 1.29
CA GLN A 13 -2.84 -10.34 0.18
C GLN A 13 -1.68 -9.90 -0.73
N VAL A 14 -1.40 -8.60 -0.76
CA VAL A 14 -0.28 -8.01 -1.50
C VAL A 14 1.02 -8.05 -0.70
N LEU A 15 0.97 -7.75 0.61
CA LEU A 15 2.16 -7.60 1.45
C LEU A 15 2.63 -8.89 2.10
N THR A 16 1.72 -9.80 2.49
CA THR A 16 2.08 -11.00 3.26
C THR A 16 2.89 -12.06 2.51
N PRO A 17 2.73 -12.24 1.17
CA PRO A 17 3.59 -13.14 0.42
C PRO A 17 5.02 -12.60 0.22
N VAL A 18 5.24 -11.32 0.50
CA VAL A 18 6.52 -10.65 0.28
C VAL A 18 7.44 -10.85 1.48
N ARG A 19 8.75 -10.96 1.22
CA ARG A 19 9.77 -11.02 2.27
C ARG A 19 9.60 -9.87 3.25
N ASN A 20 9.67 -10.18 4.55
CA ASN A 20 9.48 -9.22 5.64
C ASN A 20 8.16 -8.43 5.53
N TYR A 21 7.10 -9.07 5.03
CA TYR A 21 5.77 -8.48 4.86
C TYR A 21 5.76 -7.16 4.07
N GLY A 22 6.69 -7.00 3.13
CA GLY A 22 6.79 -5.82 2.26
C GLY A 22 7.20 -4.53 2.96
N VAL A 23 7.81 -4.59 4.15
CA VAL A 23 8.40 -3.40 4.80
C VAL A 23 9.50 -2.81 3.92
N GLY A 24 9.44 -1.50 3.69
CA GLY A 24 10.30 -0.75 2.76
C GLY A 24 9.75 -0.65 1.34
N MET A 25 8.72 -1.43 0.99
CA MET A 25 8.11 -1.37 -0.34
C MET A 25 6.99 -0.35 -0.42
N ARG A 26 6.66 0.05 -1.65
CA ARG A 26 5.57 0.96 -1.95
C ARG A 26 4.33 0.20 -2.40
N VAL A 27 3.18 0.60 -1.90
CA VAL A 27 1.87 0.10 -2.33
C VAL A 27 0.98 1.24 -2.79
N THR A 28 0.21 1.01 -3.84
CA THR A 28 -0.74 1.98 -4.37
C THR A 28 -2.16 1.42 -4.38
N ARG A 29 -3.14 2.30 -4.57
CA ARG A 29 -4.54 1.95 -4.77
C ARG A 29 -4.98 2.29 -6.19
N GLY A 30 -5.80 1.41 -6.77
CA GLY A 30 -6.39 1.62 -8.10
C GLY A 30 -7.15 2.94 -8.22
N ILE A 31 -7.79 3.44 -7.15
CA ILE A 31 -8.49 4.73 -7.16
C ILE A 31 -7.59 5.95 -7.40
N TRP A 32 -6.27 5.80 -7.27
CA TRP A 32 -5.31 6.88 -7.50
C TRP A 32 -4.76 6.90 -8.92
N SER A 33 -5.06 5.89 -9.76
CA SER A 33 -4.60 5.83 -11.16
C SER A 33 -5.12 6.96 -12.03
N LYS A 34 -6.13 7.70 -11.57
CA LYS A 34 -6.69 8.88 -12.24
C LYS A 34 -5.79 10.12 -12.14
N TYR A 35 -4.82 10.12 -11.24
CA TYR A 35 -3.88 11.21 -11.10
C TYR A 35 -2.60 10.90 -11.88
N VAL A 36 -2.05 11.91 -12.55
CA VAL A 36 -0.77 11.77 -13.28
C VAL A 36 0.38 11.71 -12.28
N GLU A 37 0.27 12.44 -11.17
CA GLU A 37 1.29 12.47 -10.14
C GLU A 37 1.23 11.22 -9.26
N PRO A 38 2.38 10.69 -8.80
CA PRO A 38 2.43 9.44 -8.09
C PRO A 38 1.73 9.53 -6.73
N SER A 39 0.95 8.50 -6.41
CA SER A 39 0.32 8.34 -5.10
C SER A 39 0.54 6.92 -4.60
N TYR A 40 1.14 6.79 -3.42
CA TYR A 40 1.49 5.50 -2.84
C TYR A 40 1.68 5.63 -1.31
N TRP A 41 1.73 4.48 -0.65
CA TRP A 41 2.21 4.36 0.71
C TRP A 41 3.52 3.61 0.72
N GLU A 42 4.53 4.14 1.39
CA GLU A 42 5.73 3.40 1.74
C GLU A 42 5.48 2.66 3.07
N VAL A 43 5.55 1.33 3.04
CA VAL A 43 5.25 0.50 4.22
C VAL A 43 6.41 0.56 5.20
N VAL A 44 6.14 1.04 6.42
CA VAL A 44 7.15 1.15 7.48
C VAL A 44 6.98 0.05 8.52
N ARG A 45 5.73 -0.34 8.81
CA ARG A 45 5.43 -1.37 9.80
C ARG A 45 4.10 -2.05 9.51
N ILE A 46 4.03 -3.35 9.71
CA ILE A 46 2.81 -4.14 9.60
C ILE A 46 2.64 -5.03 10.83
N ARG A 47 1.39 -5.16 11.27
CA ARG A 47 0.95 -6.05 12.35
C ARG A 47 -0.23 -6.86 11.82
N PRO A 48 0.04 -7.97 11.11
CA PRO A 48 -1.01 -8.84 10.62
C PRO A 48 -1.66 -9.59 11.79
N SER A 49 -2.91 -10.02 11.62
CA SER A 49 -3.55 -11.02 12.47
C SER A 49 -2.91 -12.40 12.27
N PRO A 50 -3.13 -13.35 13.20
CA PRO A 50 -2.61 -14.72 13.07
C PRO A 50 -3.03 -15.44 11.78
N ASP A 51 -4.20 -15.11 11.23
CA ASP A 51 -4.70 -15.66 9.96
C ASP A 51 -4.14 -14.96 8.71
N LEU A 52 -3.33 -13.91 8.88
CA LEU A 52 -2.72 -13.08 7.84
C LEU A 52 -3.69 -12.38 6.88
N LYS A 53 -5.00 -12.33 7.18
CA LYS A 53 -6.01 -11.75 6.29
C LYS A 53 -6.31 -10.28 6.58
N HIS A 54 -6.01 -9.82 7.79
CA HIS A 54 -6.29 -8.46 8.25
C HIS A 54 -5.24 -7.96 9.26
N GLY A 55 -5.46 -6.78 9.84
CA GLY A 55 -4.57 -6.22 10.85
C GLY A 55 -4.36 -4.71 10.71
N LYS A 56 -3.16 -4.25 11.09
CA LYS A 56 -2.77 -2.84 11.02
C LYS A 56 -1.53 -2.68 10.16
N VAL A 57 -1.58 -1.75 9.21
CA VAL A 57 -0.42 -1.34 8.39
C VAL A 57 -0.13 0.13 8.66
N PHE A 58 1.14 0.49 8.76
CA PHE A 58 1.63 1.85 8.97
C PHE A 58 2.64 2.18 7.87
N GLY A 59 2.57 3.42 7.37
CA GLY A 59 3.45 3.86 6.31
C GLY A 59 3.52 5.37 6.18
N ARG A 60 4.42 5.84 5.32
CA ARG A 60 4.46 7.23 4.87
C ARG A 60 3.57 7.38 3.65
N PHE A 61 2.74 8.41 3.64
CA PHE A 61 1.82 8.64 2.53
C PHE A 61 2.38 9.67 1.57
N THR A 62 2.44 9.33 0.30
CA THR A 62 2.67 10.27 -0.78
C THR A 62 1.39 10.40 -1.59
N PHE A 63 0.85 11.61 -1.68
CA PHE A 63 -0.32 11.90 -2.49
C PHE A 63 0.01 12.95 -3.52
N ARG A 64 -0.16 12.59 -4.80
CA ARG A 64 0.13 13.44 -5.94
C ARG A 64 1.51 14.10 -5.84
N GLY A 65 2.53 13.29 -5.57
CA GLY A 65 3.92 13.73 -5.41
C GLY A 65 4.26 14.43 -4.08
N LYS A 66 3.28 14.69 -3.20
CA LYS A 66 3.53 15.31 -1.89
C LYS A 66 3.58 14.26 -0.79
N THR A 67 4.75 14.11 -0.17
CA THR A 67 4.96 13.15 0.92
C THR A 67 4.66 13.78 2.28
N ASP A 68 3.86 13.10 3.07
CA ASP A 68 3.60 13.47 4.46
C ASP A 68 4.82 13.09 5.33
N PRO A 69 5.33 14.00 6.18
CA PRO A 69 6.50 13.72 7.01
C PRO A 69 6.21 12.69 8.11
N LYS A 70 4.94 12.46 8.46
CA LYS A 70 4.55 11.57 9.55
C LYS A 70 4.17 10.19 9.04
N VAL A 71 4.63 9.17 9.75
CA VAL A 71 4.15 7.81 9.57
C VAL A 71 2.73 7.72 10.13
N LYS A 72 1.79 7.24 9.32
CA LYS A 72 0.37 7.11 9.68
C LYS A 72 -0.12 5.69 9.50
N ARG A 73 -1.21 5.36 10.18
CA ARG A 73 -1.94 4.11 9.92
C ARG A 73 -2.61 4.21 8.55
N ILE A 74 -2.43 3.17 7.74
CA ILE A 74 -3.08 3.07 6.44
C ILE A 74 -4.56 2.70 6.66
N ASN A 75 -5.45 3.48 6.08
CA ASN A 75 -6.89 3.24 6.12
C ASN A 75 -7.34 2.41 4.92
N GLY A 76 -8.42 1.64 5.06
CA GLY A 76 -8.99 0.87 3.95
C GLY A 76 -8.12 -0.30 3.47
N VAL A 77 -7.25 -0.83 4.33
CA VAL A 77 -6.32 -1.95 4.01
C VAL A 77 -7.03 -3.23 3.53
N LEU A 78 -8.33 -3.39 3.81
CA LEU A 78 -9.15 -4.52 3.38
C LEU A 78 -9.87 -4.30 2.02
N LYS A 79 -9.82 -3.09 1.46
CA LYS A 79 -10.36 -2.85 0.11
C LYS A 79 -9.58 -3.66 -0.91
N LYS A 80 -10.24 -4.14 -1.95
CA LYS A 80 -9.65 -5.01 -2.98
C LYS A 80 -9.20 -4.20 -4.18
N ASP A 81 -8.29 -3.26 -3.95
CA ASP A 81 -7.77 -2.36 -4.97
C ASP A 81 -6.29 -2.02 -4.75
N TRP A 82 -5.56 -2.84 -3.99
CA TRP A 82 -4.16 -2.60 -3.65
C TRP A 82 -3.20 -3.34 -4.58
N SER A 83 -2.08 -2.69 -4.91
CA SER A 83 -1.00 -3.26 -5.73
C SER A 83 0.37 -2.83 -5.18
N LEU A 84 1.41 -3.65 -5.36
CA LEU A 84 2.80 -3.21 -5.18
C LEU A 84 3.20 -2.30 -6.32
N VAL A 85 4.07 -1.34 -6.01
CA VAL A 85 4.74 -0.49 -6.99
C VAL A 85 6.23 -0.56 -6.71
N GLU A 86 7.02 -0.80 -7.75
CA GLU A 86 8.48 -0.72 -7.65
C GLU A 86 8.90 0.74 -7.40
N ALA A 87 9.98 0.90 -6.63
CA ALA A 87 10.45 2.21 -6.17
C ALA A 87 11.10 3.03 -7.29
#